data_AF-A0AAD6RUY9-F1
#
_entry.id   AF-A0AAD6RUY9-F1
#
_cell.length_a   1.000
_cell.length_b   1.000
_cell.length_c   1.000
_cell.angle_alpha   90.00
_cell.angle_beta   90.00
_cell.angle_gamma   90.00
#
_symmetry.space_group_name_H-M   'P 1'
#
loop_
_entity.id
_entity.type
_entity.pdbx_description
1 polymer ?
#
loop_
_entity_poly.entity_id
_entity_poly.type
_entity_poly.pdbx_seq_one_letter_code
_entity_poly.pdbx_strand_id
1 'polypeptide(L)' 'MAIKTHCVTQPGRQFYRNCVLSGTVDFLFGYGSVVIQNSMIVVRRPNPSLFNTVTADGRKERGQPGGIVIHNCRIVPEQ' A
#
# COMPACT_ATOMS: atom_id res chain seq x y z
N MET A 1 17.80 -4.81 1.59
CA MET A 1 16.52 -5.46 1.21
C MET A 1 15.48 -4.37 1.00
N ALA A 2 15.56 -3.66 -0.13
CA ALA A 2 14.59 -2.64 -0.51
C ALA A 2 13.62 -3.31 -1.48
N ILE A 3 12.44 -3.71 -0.99
CA ILE A 3 11.41 -4.29 -1.84
C ILE A 3 10.74 -3.11 -2.56
N LYS A 4 11.26 -2.79 -3.74
CA LYS A 4 10.65 -1.84 -4.68
C LYS A 4 9.42 -2.56 -5.26
N THR A 5 8.29 -2.52 -4.57
CA THR A 5 7.18 -3.44 -4.87
C THR A 5 5.86 -2.70 -4.76
N HIS A 6 5.14 -2.70 -5.88
CA HIS A 6 3.67 -2.65 -5.87
C HIS A 6 3.21 -3.74 -4.90
N CYS A 7 2.67 -3.36 -3.74
CA CYS A 7 2.24 -4.33 -2.75
C CYS A 7 0.92 -4.92 -3.24
N VAL A 8 1.02 -6.03 -3.98
CA VAL A 8 -0.14 -6.81 -4.39
C VAL A 8 -0.64 -7.55 -3.16
N THR A 9 -1.74 -7.09 -2.59
CA THR A 9 -2.37 -7.75 -1.45
C THR A 9 -3.16 -8.95 -1.96
N GLN A 10 -2.46 -10.07 -2.15
CA GLN A 10 -3.02 -11.37 -2.54
C GLN A 10 -3.90 -11.98 -1.42
N PRO A 11 -4.76 -12.97 -1.72
CA PRO A 11 -5.58 -13.62 -0.70
C PRO A 11 -4.71 -14.25 0.38
N GLY A 12 -5.12 -14.05 1.64
CA GLY A 12 -4.34 -14.43 2.82
C GLY A 12 -4.10 -13.26 3.76
N ARG A 13 -3.31 -13.50 4.82
CA ARG A 13 -2.94 -12.51 5.84
C ARG A 13 -1.47 -12.14 5.66
N GLN A 14 -1.18 -10.85 5.52
CA GLN A 14 0.16 -10.33 5.31
C GLN A 14 0.48 -9.28 6.37
N PHE A 15 1.73 -9.26 6.82
CA PHE A 15 2.23 -8.30 7.78
C PHE A 15 3.56 -7.73 7.32
N TYR A 16 3.61 -6.41 7.12
CA TYR A 16 4.81 -5.68 6.75
C TYR A 16 5.22 -4.75 7.89
N ARG A 17 6.46 -4.86 8.37
CA ARG A 17 6.96 -4.05 9.48
C ARG A 17 8.36 -3.55 9.23
N ASN A 18 8.62 -2.29 9.60
CA ASN A 18 9.92 -1.63 9.42
C ASN A 18 10.37 -1.65 7.94
N CYS A 19 9.43 -1.51 7.02
CA CYS A 19 9.68 -1.51 5.57
C CYS A 19 9.68 -0.07 5.01
N VAL A 20 10.22 0.07 3.81
CA VAL A 20 10.01 1.24 2.95
C VAL A 20 9.18 0.80 1.75
N LEU A 21 8.02 1.39 1.57
CA LEU A 21 7.11 1.17 0.46
C LEU A 21 7.11 2.42 -0.41
N SER A 22 7.22 2.29 -1.73
CA SER A 22 7.29 3.45 -2.62
C SER A 22 6.52 3.23 -3.91
N GLY A 23 5.73 4.21 -4.34
CA GLY A 23 4.95 4.12 -5.58
C GLY A 23 4.26 5.43 -5.94
N THR A 24 3.45 5.40 -7.00
CA THR A 24 2.74 6.57 -7.54
C THR A 24 1.23 6.41 -7.37
N VAL A 25 0.60 5.71 -8.31
CA VAL A 25 -0.85 5.44 -8.36
C VAL A 25 -1.11 4.01 -7.88
N ASP A 26 -2.10 3.83 -7.01
CA ASP A 26 -2.62 2.55 -6.51
C ASP A 26 -1.55 1.53 -6.11
N PHE A 27 -0.47 1.97 -5.48
CA PHE A 27 0.70 1.10 -5.29
C PHE A 27 0.59 0.13 -4.11
N LEU A 28 -0.43 0.29 -3.23
CA LEU A 28 -0.89 -0.71 -2.28
C LEU A 28 -2.29 -1.18 -2.70
N PHE A 29 -2.39 -2.24 -3.50
CA PHE A 29 -3.68 -2.67 -4.09
C PHE A 29 -3.96 -4.16 -3.91
N GLY A 30 -5.24 -4.50 -3.84
CA GLY A 30 -5.74 -5.88 -3.86
C GLY A 30 -6.83 -6.15 -2.83
N TYR A 31 -7.06 -7.42 -2.50
CA TYR A 31 -8.24 -7.87 -1.72
C TYR A 31 -7.90 -8.74 -0.49
N GLY A 32 -6.62 -8.83 -0.11
CA GLY A 32 -6.15 -9.56 1.07
C GLY A 32 -6.33 -8.80 2.39
N SER A 33 -5.97 -9.44 3.52
CA SER A 33 -5.86 -8.79 4.83
C SER A 33 -4.41 -8.38 5.08
N VAL A 34 -4.12 -7.08 5.11
CA VAL A 34 -2.75 -6.57 5.25
C VAL A 34 -2.63 -5.59 6.39
N VAL A 35 -1.61 -5.76 7.23
CA VAL A 35 -1.19 -4.75 8.20
C VAL A 35 0.22 -4.27 7.86
N ILE A 36 0.37 -2.96 7.70
CA ILE A 36 1.64 -2.27 7.50
C ILE A 36 1.90 -1.46 8.77
N GLN A 37 3.00 -1.77 9.46
CA GLN A 37 3.31 -1.20 10.76
C GLN A 37 4.71 -0.59 10.82
N ASN A 38 4.87 0.55 11.52
CA ASN A 38 6.17 1.18 11.78
C ASN A 38 7.02 1.36 10.49
N SER A 39 6.37 1.64 9.36
CA SER A 39 6.99 1.66 8.04
C SER A 39 6.94 3.06 7.41
N MET A 40 7.75 3.28 6.38
CA MET A 40 7.74 4.51 5.60
C MET A 40 7.07 4.26 4.25
N ILE A 41 6.12 5.11 3.88
CA ILE A 41 5.40 5.08 2.61
C ILE A 41 5.81 6.34 1.84
N VAL A 42 6.54 6.16 0.75
CA VAL A 42 7.09 7.23 -0.09
C VAL A 42 6.24 7.39 -1.34
N VAL A 43 5.58 8.54 -1.47
CA VAL A 43 4.71 8.90 -2.58
C VAL A 43 5.54 9.60 -3.65
N ARG A 44 5.78 8.91 -4.77
CA ARG A 44 6.60 9.39 -5.88
C ARG A 44 5.82 10.29 -6.83
N ARG A 45 6.51 11.07 -7.67
CA ARG A 45 5.83 11.92 -8.67
C ARG A 45 5.08 11.04 -9.69
N PRO A 46 3.77 11.25 -9.91
CA PRO A 46 3.01 10.50 -10.91
C PRO A 46 3.29 11.06 -12.31
N ASN A 47 2.81 10.37 -13.34
CA ASN A 47 2.82 10.92 -14.70
C ASN A 47 1.96 12.20 -14.77
N PRO A 48 2.24 13.10 -15.74
CA PRO A 48 1.39 14.26 -15.99
C PRO A 48 -0.08 13.84 -16.12
N SER A 49 -0.98 14.65 -15.56
CA SER A 49 -2.43 14.43 -15.54
C SER A 49 -2.93 13.27 -14.65
N LEU A 50 -2.05 12.57 -13.94
CA LEU A 50 -2.43 11.60 -12.91
C LEU A 50 -2.21 12.18 -11.50
N PHE A 51 -2.99 11.69 -10.54
CA PHE A 51 -2.83 11.97 -9.12
C PHE A 51 -2.37 10.71 -8.40
N ASN A 52 -1.64 10.88 -7.30
CA ASN A 52 -1.20 9.76 -6.49
C ASN A 52 -2.34 9.25 -5.61
N THR A 53 -2.42 7.93 -5.52
CA THR A 53 -3.30 7.21 -4.60
C THR A 53 -2.46 6.15 -3.91
N VAL A 54 -2.53 6.09 -2.58
CA VAL A 54 -1.71 5.14 -1.80
C VAL A 54 -2.33 3.74 -1.84
N THR A 55 -3.65 3.63 -1.69
CA THR A 55 -4.37 2.36 -1.54
C THR A 55 -5.49 2.18 -2.56
N ALA A 56 -5.67 0.97 -3.09
CA ALA A 56 -6.86 0.59 -3.87
C ALA A 56 -7.41 -0.77 -3.39
N ASP A 57 -8.56 -0.74 -2.70
CA ASP A 57 -9.23 -1.95 -2.21
C ASP A 57 -9.98 -2.64 -3.36
N GLY A 58 -9.61 -3.89 -3.64
CA GLY A 58 -10.16 -4.73 -4.69
C GLY A 58 -11.28 -5.66 -4.24
N ARG A 59 -11.78 -5.54 -3.00
CA ARG A 59 -12.91 -6.36 -2.52
C ARG A 59 -14.18 -6.04 -3.31
N LYS A 60 -14.92 -7.09 -3.69
CA LYS A 60 -16.14 -6.99 -4.51
C LYS A 60 -17.42 -6.98 -3.68
N GLU A 61 -17.37 -7.55 -2.48
CA GLU A 61 -18.51 -7.68 -1.59
C GLU A 61 -18.18 -7.09 -0.23
N ARG A 62 -19.15 -6.40 0.38
CA ARG A 62 -18.98 -5.73 1.69
C ARG A 62 -18.58 -6.69 2.81
N GLY A 63 -19.01 -7.94 2.73
CA GLY A 63 -18.75 -8.98 3.74
C GLY A 63 -17.42 -9.72 3.56
N GLN A 64 -16.68 -9.48 2.47
CA GLN A 64 -15.41 -10.18 2.25
C GLN A 64 -14.37 -9.79 3.32
N PRO A 65 -13.77 -10.78 4.01
CA PRO A 65 -12.69 -10.51 4.94
C PRO A 65 -11.48 -9.96 4.17
N GLY A 66 -10.88 -8.90 4.68
CA GLY A 66 -9.78 -8.22 3.99
C GLY A 66 -9.67 -6.77 4.43
N GLY A 67 -8.77 -6.05 3.76
CA GLY A 67 -8.51 -4.64 3.98
C GLY A 67 -7.04 -4.36 4.25
N ILE A 68 -6.68 -3.09 4.13
CA ILE A 68 -5.33 -2.58 4.34
C ILE A 68 -5.34 -1.71 5.59
N VAL A 69 -4.53 -2.08 6.59
CA VAL A 69 -4.33 -1.31 7.82
C VAL A 69 -2.95 -0.67 7.76
N ILE A 70 -2.91 0.65 7.85
CA ILE A 70 -1.67 1.43 7.96
C ILE A 70 -1.57 1.95 9.39
N HIS A 71 -0.64 1.40 10.17
CA HIS A 71 -0.53 1.67 11.60
C HIS A 71 0.86 2.21 11.97
N ASN A 72 0.92 3.37 12.62
CA ASN A 72 2.18 4.01 13.02
C ASN A 72 3.20 4.13 11.86
N CYS A 73 2.72 4.47 10.66
CA CYS A 73 3.56 4.67 9.50
C CYS A 73 3.76 6.16 9.21
N ARG A 74 4.81 6.50 8.48
CA ARG A 74 5.01 7.85 7.94
C ARG A 74 4.74 7.84 6.45
N ILE A 75 3.84 8.70 5.97
CA ILE A 75 3.55 8.89 4.55
C ILE A 75 4.18 10.21 4.12
N VAL A 76 5.12 10.18 3.17
CA VAL A 76 5.93 11.35 2.78
C VAL A 76 6.06 11.43 1.26
N PRO A 77 6.21 12.62 0.67
CA PRO A 77 6.58 12.75 -0.74
C PRO A 77 8.02 12.27 -0.98
N GLU A 78 8.31 11.78 -2.19
CA GLU A 78 9.67 11.62 -2.69
C GLU A 78 10.35 13.00 -2.74
N GLN A 79 11.56 13.09 -2.19
CA GLN A 79 12.38 14.31 -2.19
C GLN A 79 13.05 14.51 -3.54
#